data_AF-A0A8D1TAK3-F1
#
_entry.id   AF-A0A8D1TAK3-F1
#
_cell.length_a   1.000
_cell.length_b   1.000
_cell.length_c   1.000
_cell.angle_alpha   90.00
_cell.angle_beta   90.00
_cell.angle_gamma   90.00
#
_symmetry.space_group_name_H-M   'P 1'
#
loop_
_entity.id
_entity.type
_entity.pdbx_description
1 polymer ?
#
loop_
_entity_poly.entity_id
_entity_poly.type
_entity_poly.pdbx_seq_one_letter_code
_entity_poly.pdbx_strand_id
1 'polypeptide(L)'
;LMISDWVEFSPYEIGMAKYGTFMAPDLFGSKFFMGTIVKKYEENPLHFLMGVWGSAFSILFNRVLGVSGSQNKGSTMEEELENITAKHIVSNDSSDSDDESQERKGSENEEAEREYQNDNQASWVQRMLMALVSDSALFNTREGRAGKVHNFMLGLNLNTSYPMSPLRNFTTQESLDEDELDTAVADPDEFERIYEPLDVKSKKIHVVDSGLTFNLPYPLILRPQRGVDLIISFDFSARPSDSSPPFKELLLAEKWAKMNKLPFPKIDQNVFDREGLKECYVFKPKNPDVEKDCPTIIHFVLANINFRKYKAPGVPRETQEEKEIADFDIFDDPESPFSTFNFQYPNQAFKRLHDLMYFNTLNNIDVIKNAIVESIEYRRQNPSRCSVSLSSVEARRFFNKEFLNKPTA
;
A
#
# COMPACT_ATOMS: atom_id res chain seq x y z
N LEU A 1 0.29 -2.97 13.81
CA LEU A 1 0.14 -3.13 12.34
C LEU A 1 1.08 -4.24 11.86
N MET A 2 0.76 -4.95 10.78
CA MET A 2 1.74 -5.89 10.22
C MET A 2 2.87 -5.12 9.56
N ILE A 3 4.10 -5.46 9.91
CA ILE A 3 5.27 -4.94 9.22
C ILE A 3 5.90 -5.99 8.35
N SER A 4 6.08 -5.57 7.11
CA SER A 4 6.86 -6.23 6.09
C SER A 4 7.63 -5.19 5.29
N ASP A 5 8.68 -5.64 4.62
CA ASP A 5 9.36 -4.83 3.64
C ASP A 5 8.44 -4.59 2.43
N TRP A 6 8.45 -3.36 1.93
CA TRP A 6 7.66 -2.99 0.77
C TRP A 6 8.30 -3.55 -0.51
N VAL A 7 7.47 -4.17 -1.35
CA VAL A 7 7.85 -4.63 -2.68
C VAL A 7 7.26 -3.65 -3.70
N GLU A 8 8.12 -3.07 -4.54
CA GLU A 8 7.69 -2.21 -5.62
C GLU A 8 7.52 -3.00 -6.93
N PHE A 9 6.49 -2.64 -7.69
CA PHE A 9 6.16 -3.25 -8.97
C PHE A 9 6.12 -2.15 -10.05
N SER A 10 6.80 -2.38 -11.16
CA SER A 10 6.74 -1.54 -12.35
C SER A 10 6.78 -2.41 -13.60
N PRO A 11 6.44 -1.88 -14.79
CA PRO A 11 6.60 -2.61 -16.04
C PRO A 11 8.05 -3.02 -16.35
N TYR A 12 9.04 -2.44 -15.67
CA TYR A 12 10.46 -2.68 -15.92
C TYR A 12 11.10 -3.63 -14.92
N GLU A 13 10.69 -3.56 -13.66
CA GLU A 13 11.29 -4.32 -12.56
C GLU A 13 10.33 -4.47 -11.38
N ILE A 14 10.54 -5.54 -10.61
CA ILE A 14 9.91 -5.84 -9.33
C ILE A 14 11.02 -6.07 -8.30
N GLY A 15 10.87 -5.54 -7.08
CA GLY A 15 11.90 -5.74 -6.07
C GLY A 15 11.68 -5.00 -4.76
N MET A 16 12.71 -5.06 -3.90
CA MET A 16 12.73 -4.43 -2.59
C MET A 16 13.82 -3.38 -2.55
N ALA A 17 13.42 -2.10 -2.61
CA ALA A 17 14.35 -0.97 -2.57
C ALA A 17 15.26 -0.98 -1.35
N LYS A 18 14.74 -1.42 -0.19
CA LYS A 18 15.48 -1.52 1.09
C LYS A 18 16.77 -2.33 0.93
N TYR A 19 16.73 -3.38 0.13
CA TYR A 19 17.87 -4.28 -0.13
C TYR A 19 18.56 -4.00 -1.46
N GLY A 20 18.04 -3.08 -2.28
CA GLY A 20 18.54 -2.83 -3.62
C GLY A 20 18.41 -4.03 -4.57
N THR A 21 17.53 -4.98 -4.28
CA THR A 21 17.37 -6.21 -5.06
C THR A 21 16.14 -6.12 -5.95
N PHE A 22 16.37 -6.25 -7.25
CA PHE A 22 15.36 -6.14 -8.31
C PHE A 22 15.52 -7.24 -9.34
N MET A 23 14.42 -7.57 -10.01
CA MET A 23 14.37 -8.49 -11.12
C MET A 23 13.35 -8.04 -12.17
N ALA A 24 13.44 -8.57 -13.38
CA ALA A 24 12.43 -8.34 -14.41
C ALA A 24 11.07 -8.94 -13.99
N PRO A 25 9.93 -8.34 -14.41
CA PRO A 25 8.61 -8.81 -14.00
C PRO A 25 8.33 -10.28 -14.35
N ASP A 26 8.82 -10.75 -15.50
CA ASP A 26 8.68 -12.13 -15.98
C ASP A 26 9.41 -13.18 -15.12
N LEU A 27 10.25 -12.73 -14.18
CA LEU A 27 10.94 -13.57 -13.22
C LEU A 27 10.22 -13.66 -11.87
N PHE A 28 9.24 -12.80 -11.60
CA PHE A 28 8.50 -12.82 -10.34
C PHE A 28 7.66 -14.09 -10.21
N GLY A 29 7.98 -14.91 -9.19
CA GLY A 29 7.42 -16.25 -9.00
C GLY A 29 8.35 -17.38 -9.45
N SER A 30 9.47 -17.09 -10.13
CA SER A 30 10.51 -18.07 -10.47
C SER A 30 11.33 -18.52 -9.25
N LYS A 31 11.96 -19.71 -9.33
CA LYS A 31 12.87 -20.19 -8.28
C LYS A 31 14.25 -19.57 -8.45
N PHE A 32 14.78 -19.01 -7.37
CA PHE A 32 16.13 -18.45 -7.30
C PHE A 32 16.98 -19.19 -6.27
N PHE A 33 18.29 -19.14 -6.45
CA PHE A 33 19.28 -19.49 -5.43
C PHE A 33 20.53 -18.63 -5.62
N MET A 34 20.97 -17.96 -4.56
CA MET A 34 22.14 -17.07 -4.57
C MET A 34 22.09 -16.03 -5.72
N GLY A 35 20.91 -15.46 -5.98
CA GLY A 35 20.69 -14.47 -7.03
C GLY A 35 20.64 -15.01 -8.47
N THR A 36 20.71 -16.33 -8.65
CA THR A 36 20.61 -16.99 -9.97
C THR A 36 19.26 -17.69 -10.11
N ILE A 37 18.66 -17.63 -11.30
CA ILE A 37 17.42 -18.36 -11.61
C ILE A 37 17.74 -19.86 -11.71
N VAL A 38 17.09 -20.67 -10.89
CA VAL A 38 17.19 -22.13 -10.90
C VAL A 38 16.11 -22.74 -11.79
N LYS A 39 14.88 -22.21 -11.72
CA LYS A 39 13.75 -22.63 -12.56
C LYS A 39 12.90 -21.42 -12.89
N LYS A 40 12.83 -21.10 -14.18
CA LYS A 40 11.96 -20.06 -14.72
C LYS A 40 10.56 -20.64 -14.95
N TYR A 41 9.53 -19.91 -14.52
CA TYR A 41 8.14 -20.20 -14.84
C TYR A 41 7.61 -19.18 -15.86
N GLU A 42 6.38 -19.40 -16.33
CA GLU A 42 5.64 -18.39 -17.08
C GLU A 42 5.35 -17.17 -16.19
N GLU A 43 5.32 -15.98 -16.79
CA GLU A 43 5.00 -14.75 -16.08
C GLU A 43 3.59 -14.85 -15.50
N ASN A 44 3.45 -14.46 -14.23
CA ASN A 44 2.14 -14.42 -13.60
C ASN A 44 1.22 -13.43 -14.33
N PRO A 45 -0.02 -13.81 -14.64
CA PRO A 45 -0.95 -12.90 -15.30
C PRO A 45 -1.26 -11.69 -14.39
N LEU A 46 -1.59 -10.54 -14.98
CA LEU A 46 -1.83 -9.31 -14.21
C LEU A 46 -2.92 -9.46 -13.13
N HIS A 47 -3.96 -10.26 -13.38
CA HIS A 47 -5.02 -10.49 -12.38
C HIS A 47 -4.52 -11.23 -11.13
N PHE A 48 -3.45 -12.02 -11.24
CA PHE A 48 -2.78 -12.60 -10.07
C PHE A 48 -2.13 -11.49 -9.23
N LEU A 49 -1.39 -10.57 -9.87
CA LEU A 49 -0.79 -9.42 -9.17
C LEU A 49 -1.87 -8.50 -8.56
N MET A 50 -2.98 -8.28 -9.25
CA MET A 50 -4.13 -7.56 -8.69
C MET A 50 -4.69 -8.24 -7.44
N GLY A 51 -4.76 -9.58 -7.43
CA GLY A 51 -5.15 -10.36 -6.27
C GLY A 51 -4.15 -10.24 -5.11
N VAL A 52 -2.85 -10.18 -5.39
CA VAL A 52 -1.81 -9.94 -4.38
C VAL A 52 -1.89 -8.52 -3.81
N TRP A 53 -2.03 -7.51 -4.66
CA TRP A 53 -2.10 -6.11 -4.23
C TRP A 53 -3.37 -5.79 -3.44
N GLY A 54 -4.48 -6.50 -3.70
CA GLY A 54 -5.74 -6.41 -2.97
C GLY A 54 -6.02 -7.58 -2.03
N SER A 55 -4.99 -8.27 -1.54
CA SER A 55 -5.17 -9.51 -0.77
C SER A 55 -5.85 -9.32 0.60
N ALA A 56 -6.11 -8.09 1.06
CA ALA A 56 -6.96 -7.87 2.24
C ALA A 56 -8.33 -8.53 2.04
N PHE A 57 -8.88 -8.47 0.83
CA PHE A 57 -10.15 -9.09 0.46
C PHE A 57 -10.08 -10.62 0.39
N SER A 58 -8.94 -11.21 0.02
CA SER A 58 -8.77 -12.67 0.07
C SER A 58 -8.68 -13.16 1.51
N ILE A 59 -7.96 -12.45 2.38
CA ILE A 59 -7.85 -12.78 3.80
C ILE A 59 -9.23 -12.71 4.48
N LEU A 60 -10.01 -11.68 4.16
CA LEU A 60 -11.36 -11.44 4.70
C LEU A 60 -12.49 -11.95 3.79
N PHE A 61 -12.20 -12.90 2.90
CA PHE A 61 -13.15 -13.34 1.86
C PHE A 61 -14.49 -13.84 2.41
N ASN A 62 -14.50 -14.46 3.59
CA ASN A 62 -15.74 -14.93 4.23
C ASN A 62 -16.69 -13.77 4.58
N ARG A 63 -16.16 -12.59 4.88
CA ARG A 63 -16.93 -11.37 5.15
C ARG A 63 -17.45 -10.74 3.86
N VAL A 64 -16.62 -10.69 2.83
CA VAL A 64 -17.02 -10.23 1.48
C VAL A 64 -18.22 -11.03 0.97
N LEU A 65 -18.27 -12.33 1.27
CA LEU A 65 -19.39 -13.21 0.91
C LEU A 65 -20.57 -13.21 1.90
N GLY A 66 -20.47 -12.50 3.04
CA GLY A 66 -21.54 -12.39 4.02
C GLY A 66 -21.78 -13.62 4.91
N VAL A 67 -20.80 -14.53 5.02
CA VAL A 67 -20.94 -15.86 5.66
C VAL A 67 -20.53 -15.86 7.15
N SER A 68 -20.27 -14.70 7.75
CA SER A 68 -19.98 -14.64 9.18
C SER A 68 -21.22 -14.91 10.01
N GLY A 69 -21.19 -15.96 10.83
CA GLY A 69 -22.22 -16.28 11.82
C GLY A 69 -22.57 -15.08 12.71
N SER A 70 -23.85 -15.03 13.09
CA SER A 70 -24.68 -14.09 13.87
C SER A 70 -24.08 -13.06 14.88
N GLN A 71 -22.77 -12.83 14.99
CA GLN A 71 -22.18 -11.91 15.98
C GLN A 71 -21.61 -10.59 15.43
N ASN A 72 -21.20 -10.49 14.15
CA ASN A 72 -20.55 -9.27 13.63
C ASN A 72 -21.16 -8.78 12.29
N LYS A 73 -22.47 -8.55 12.20
CA LYS A 73 -23.11 -8.04 10.97
C LYS A 73 -22.90 -6.53 10.71
N GLY A 74 -21.99 -5.86 11.43
CA GLY A 74 -21.81 -4.40 11.33
C GLY A 74 -20.39 -3.87 11.53
N SER A 75 -19.35 -4.71 11.55
CA SER A 75 -17.96 -4.23 11.65
C SER A 75 -17.42 -3.78 10.29
N THR A 76 -16.67 -2.66 10.29
CA THR A 76 -15.98 -2.15 9.08
C THR A 76 -14.79 -3.04 8.71
N MET A 77 -14.27 -2.93 7.48
CA MET A 77 -13.08 -3.72 7.12
C MET A 77 -11.88 -3.32 7.97
N GLU A 78 -11.80 -2.04 8.28
CA GLU A 78 -10.76 -1.39 9.05
C GLU A 78 -10.73 -1.91 10.50
N GLU A 79 -11.89 -2.05 11.15
CA GLU A 79 -12.00 -2.66 12.49
C GLU A 79 -11.53 -4.13 12.50
N GLU A 80 -11.88 -4.90 11.47
CA GLU A 80 -11.44 -6.31 11.38
C GLU A 80 -9.94 -6.38 11.09
N LEU A 81 -9.41 -5.49 10.25
CA LEU A 81 -7.98 -5.40 9.94
C LEU A 81 -7.14 -5.03 11.17
N GLU A 82 -7.62 -4.13 12.03
CA GLU A 82 -6.96 -3.77 13.29
C GLU A 82 -6.79 -4.97 14.24
N ASN A 83 -7.68 -5.96 14.14
CA ASN A 83 -7.63 -7.19 14.94
C ASN A 83 -6.77 -8.31 14.34
N ILE A 84 -6.29 -8.15 13.10
CA ILE A 84 -5.45 -9.18 12.45
C ILE A 84 -3.99 -9.02 12.87
N THR A 85 -3.44 -10.06 13.50
CA THR A 85 -2.00 -10.12 13.81
C THR A 85 -1.22 -10.90 12.75
N ALA A 86 0.09 -10.66 12.66
CA ALA A 86 0.97 -11.34 11.69
C ALA A 86 0.92 -12.88 11.79
N LYS A 87 0.73 -13.43 12.99
CA LYS A 87 0.58 -14.87 13.23
C LYS A 87 -0.68 -15.46 12.59
N HIS A 88 -1.72 -14.65 12.36
CA HIS A 88 -2.94 -15.11 11.68
C HIS A 88 -2.78 -15.20 10.16
N ILE A 89 -1.78 -14.52 9.59
CA ILE A 89 -1.53 -14.46 8.15
C ILE A 89 -0.35 -15.38 7.76
N VAL A 90 0.64 -15.53 8.63
CA VAL A 90 1.87 -16.30 8.38
C VAL A 90 2.00 -17.42 9.41
N SER A 91 1.88 -18.69 8.99
CA SER A 91 2.29 -19.84 9.82
C SER A 91 3.80 -20.06 9.69
N ASN A 92 4.44 -20.46 10.80
CA ASN A 92 5.88 -20.76 10.88
C ASN A 92 6.17 -22.25 10.57
N ASP A 93 5.45 -22.86 9.63
CA ASP A 93 5.67 -24.27 9.30
C ASP A 93 6.74 -24.42 8.22
N SER A 94 7.97 -24.67 8.68
CA SER A 94 9.14 -24.99 7.86
C SER A 94 9.11 -26.40 7.25
N SER A 95 7.94 -27.04 7.12
CA SER A 95 7.77 -28.40 6.61
C SER A 95 7.09 -28.43 5.24
N ASP A 96 7.65 -27.72 4.26
CA ASP A 96 7.33 -27.98 2.85
C ASP A 96 8.22 -29.14 2.37
N SER A 97 7.75 -30.38 2.59
CA SER A 97 8.19 -31.54 1.83
C SER A 97 7.87 -31.30 0.36
N ASP A 98 8.89 -31.33 -0.50
CA ASP A 98 8.73 -31.27 -1.94
C ASP A 98 8.00 -32.56 -2.39
N ASP A 99 6.65 -32.53 -2.43
CA ASP A 99 5.86 -33.65 -2.95
C ASP A 99 5.02 -33.17 -4.14
N GLU A 100 5.58 -33.30 -5.35
CA GLU A 100 4.89 -33.10 -6.63
C GLU A 100 3.97 -34.29 -6.99
N SER A 101 3.53 -35.11 -6.03
CA SER A 101 2.64 -36.23 -6.30
C SER A 101 1.78 -36.62 -5.09
N GLN A 102 0.56 -36.09 -4.98
CA GLN A 102 -0.46 -36.72 -4.13
C GLN A 102 -1.81 -36.85 -4.83
N GLU A 103 -2.21 -38.11 -5.01
CA GLU A 103 -3.52 -38.57 -5.43
C GLU A 103 -4.62 -38.07 -4.48
N ARG A 104 -5.79 -37.76 -5.06
CA ARG A 104 -7.00 -37.41 -4.32
C ARG A 104 -7.41 -38.55 -3.38
N LYS A 105 -7.35 -38.33 -2.08
CA LYS A 105 -8.14 -39.07 -1.09
C LYS A 105 -9.11 -38.12 -0.43
N GLY A 106 -10.39 -38.28 -0.78
CA GLY A 106 -11.50 -37.64 -0.07
C GLY A 106 -11.72 -38.35 1.27
N SER A 107 -11.79 -37.57 2.34
CA SER A 107 -12.46 -37.99 3.58
C SER A 107 -13.63 -37.03 3.79
N GLU A 108 -14.84 -37.57 3.75
CA GLU A 108 -16.06 -36.85 4.09
C GLU A 108 -15.98 -36.44 5.57
N ASN A 109 -16.10 -35.13 5.83
CA ASN A 109 -16.05 -34.58 7.16
C ASN A 109 -17.50 -34.41 7.67
N GLU A 110 -17.94 -35.30 8.55
CA GLU A 110 -19.31 -35.36 9.11
C GLU A 110 -19.69 -34.12 9.96
N GLU A 111 -18.75 -33.20 10.21
CA GLU A 111 -19.03 -31.91 10.85
C GLU A 111 -19.58 -30.84 9.88
N ALA A 112 -19.42 -31.01 8.57
CA ALA A 112 -19.95 -30.07 7.57
C ALA A 112 -21.48 -30.16 7.38
N GLU A 113 -22.11 -31.27 7.78
CA GLU A 113 -23.56 -31.46 7.63
C GLU A 113 -24.39 -30.71 8.69
N ARG A 114 -23.78 -30.31 9.82
CA ARG A 114 -24.51 -29.64 10.90
C ARG A 114 -24.67 -28.13 10.73
N GLU A 115 -23.94 -27.51 9.79
CA GLU A 115 -24.16 -26.10 9.39
C GLU A 115 -25.11 -25.94 8.19
N TYR A 116 -25.59 -27.05 7.60
CA TYR A 116 -26.34 -27.05 6.35
C TYR A 116 -27.80 -26.54 6.47
N GLN A 117 -28.30 -26.26 7.68
CA GLN A 117 -29.72 -25.97 7.91
C GLN A 117 -30.08 -24.54 8.31
N ASN A 118 -29.11 -23.61 8.46
CA ASN A 118 -29.42 -22.33 9.11
C ASN A 118 -28.98 -21.03 8.40
N ASP A 119 -28.92 -21.00 7.07
CA ASP A 119 -28.65 -19.72 6.37
C ASP A 119 -29.55 -19.50 5.15
N ASN A 120 -30.73 -18.92 5.39
CA ASN A 120 -31.78 -18.72 4.40
C ASN A 120 -31.63 -17.41 3.57
N GLN A 121 -30.43 -16.84 3.49
CA GLN A 121 -30.20 -15.53 2.84
C GLN A 121 -29.01 -15.45 1.88
N ALA A 122 -28.23 -16.52 1.71
CA ALA A 122 -27.13 -16.54 0.72
C ALA A 122 -27.65 -16.88 -0.69
N SER A 123 -27.26 -16.09 -1.68
CA SER A 123 -27.52 -16.35 -3.11
C SER A 123 -26.96 -17.73 -3.50
N TRP A 124 -27.65 -18.45 -4.38
CA TRP A 124 -27.22 -19.77 -4.88
C TRP A 124 -25.79 -19.75 -5.44
N VAL A 125 -25.38 -18.62 -6.05
CA VAL A 125 -24.00 -18.39 -6.53
C VAL A 125 -22.99 -18.36 -5.38
N GLN A 126 -23.33 -17.72 -4.25
CA GLN A 126 -22.47 -17.70 -3.07
C GLN A 126 -22.30 -19.10 -2.49
N ARG A 127 -23.37 -19.91 -2.47
CA ARG A 127 -23.30 -21.31 -2.01
C ARG A 127 -22.44 -22.18 -2.93
N MET A 128 -22.60 -22.04 -4.24
CA MET A 128 -21.79 -22.77 -5.22
C MET A 128 -20.31 -22.36 -5.16
N LEU A 129 -20.05 -21.06 -5.02
CA LEU A 129 -18.69 -20.54 -4.91
C LEU A 129 -18.04 -20.99 -3.60
N MET A 130 -18.79 -21.00 -2.49
CA MET A 130 -18.31 -21.52 -1.22
C MET A 130 -18.00 -23.01 -1.29
N ALA A 131 -18.87 -23.84 -1.88
CA ALA A 131 -18.61 -25.28 -2.03
C ALA A 131 -17.33 -25.56 -2.84
N LEU A 132 -17.11 -24.82 -3.93
CA LEU A 132 -15.89 -24.95 -4.73
C LEU A 132 -14.63 -24.48 -3.98
N VAL A 133 -14.75 -23.46 -3.15
CA VAL A 133 -13.64 -22.87 -2.38
C VAL A 133 -13.32 -23.73 -1.15
N SER A 134 -14.31 -24.25 -0.44
CA SER A 134 -14.13 -25.11 0.75
C SER A 134 -13.48 -26.46 0.42
N ASP A 135 -13.73 -26.98 -0.79
CA ASP A 135 -13.11 -28.21 -1.28
C ASP A 135 -11.61 -28.05 -1.58
N SER A 136 -11.12 -26.82 -1.64
CA SER A 136 -9.71 -26.53 -1.91
C SER A 136 -8.95 -26.24 -0.61
N ALA A 137 -8.02 -27.14 -0.25
CA ALA A 137 -7.17 -27.00 0.93
C ALA A 137 -6.38 -25.66 0.97
N LEU A 138 -6.13 -25.05 -0.21
CA LEU A 138 -5.47 -23.75 -0.36
C LEU A 138 -6.29 -22.56 0.16
N PHE A 139 -7.63 -22.64 0.18
CA PHE A 139 -8.48 -21.53 0.62
C PHE A 139 -9.04 -21.72 2.04
N ASN A 140 -8.76 -22.87 2.67
CA ASN A 140 -9.24 -23.20 4.01
C ASN A 140 -8.43 -22.52 5.12
N THR A 141 -7.20 -22.06 4.85
CA THR A 141 -6.37 -21.32 5.81
C THR A 141 -6.21 -19.86 5.40
N ARG A 142 -6.12 -18.95 6.39
CA ARG A 142 -5.78 -17.54 6.14
C ARG A 142 -4.39 -17.40 5.50
N GLU A 143 -3.48 -18.33 5.80
CA GLU A 143 -2.17 -18.44 5.15
C GLU A 143 -2.28 -18.71 3.64
N GLY A 144 -3.13 -19.66 3.23
CA GLY A 144 -3.31 -19.97 1.81
C GLY A 144 -4.03 -18.87 1.03
N ARG A 145 -4.71 -17.96 1.73
CA ARG A 145 -5.32 -16.74 1.17
C ARG A 145 -4.33 -15.58 1.02
N ALA A 146 -3.23 -15.59 1.77
CA ALA A 146 -2.12 -14.67 1.60
C ALA A 146 -1.25 -15.11 0.40
N GLY A 147 -0.86 -14.18 -0.47
CA GLY A 147 -0.08 -14.52 -1.66
C GLY A 147 1.27 -15.16 -1.29
N LYS A 148 1.53 -16.39 -1.73
CA LYS A 148 2.79 -17.11 -1.47
C LYS A 148 3.58 -17.24 -2.76
N VAL A 149 4.81 -16.73 -2.79
CA VAL A 149 5.69 -16.77 -3.97
C VAL A 149 7.06 -17.34 -3.63
N HIS A 150 7.78 -17.85 -4.63
CA HIS A 150 9.16 -18.30 -4.43
C HIS A 150 10.05 -17.13 -3.99
N ASN A 151 10.91 -17.37 -3.00
CA ASN A 151 11.77 -16.35 -2.43
C ASN A 151 12.91 -16.02 -3.40
N PHE A 152 12.84 -14.85 -4.05
CA PHE A 152 13.92 -14.39 -4.94
C PHE A 152 15.20 -14.01 -4.19
N MET A 153 15.14 -13.90 -2.86
CA MET A 153 16.27 -13.61 -1.98
C MET A 153 16.94 -14.89 -1.44
N LEU A 154 16.47 -16.08 -1.83
CA LEU A 154 16.93 -17.36 -1.29
C LEU A 154 18.45 -17.55 -1.46
N GLY A 155 19.14 -17.78 -0.34
CA GLY A 155 20.58 -18.05 -0.29
C GLY A 155 21.47 -16.81 -0.46
N LEU A 156 20.91 -15.60 -0.55
CA LEU A 156 21.70 -14.37 -0.53
C LEU A 156 22.27 -14.10 0.86
N ASN A 157 23.39 -13.37 0.90
CA ASN A 157 23.92 -12.81 2.13
C ASN A 157 23.53 -11.33 2.22
N LEU A 158 22.75 -10.96 3.23
CA LEU A 158 22.34 -9.57 3.45
C LEU A 158 23.37 -8.88 4.33
N ASN A 159 24.10 -7.94 3.75
CA ASN A 159 24.93 -7.01 4.50
C ASN A 159 24.14 -5.72 4.75
N THR A 160 24.02 -5.33 6.01
CA THR A 160 23.42 -4.06 6.44
C THR A 160 24.34 -2.91 6.02
N SER A 161 24.26 -2.49 4.77
CA SER A 161 25.09 -1.43 4.20
C SER A 161 24.24 -0.20 3.92
N TYR A 162 23.97 0.57 4.98
CA TYR A 162 23.46 1.95 4.96
C TYR A 162 22.03 2.17 4.37
N PRO A 163 21.29 3.23 4.78
CA PRO A 163 19.86 3.37 4.52
C PRO A 163 19.60 3.68 3.04
N MET A 164 18.86 2.82 2.32
CA MET A 164 18.18 3.05 1.03
C MET A 164 18.94 3.79 -0.10
N SER A 165 20.21 4.19 0.08
CA SER A 165 21.02 4.95 -0.85
C SER A 165 22.47 5.11 -0.36
N PRO A 166 23.48 4.62 -1.10
CA PRO A 166 24.88 4.98 -0.90
C PRO A 166 25.25 6.38 -1.44
N LEU A 167 24.26 7.16 -1.92
CA LEU A 167 24.47 8.45 -2.61
C LEU A 167 24.14 9.69 -1.74
N ARG A 168 23.77 9.50 -0.46
CA ARG A 168 23.45 10.62 0.44
C ARG A 168 24.66 10.93 1.33
N ASN A 169 25.14 12.17 1.28
CA ASN A 169 26.07 12.68 2.29
C ASN A 169 25.32 12.85 3.62
N PHE A 170 25.82 12.21 4.67
CA PHE A 170 25.21 12.11 6.00
C PHE A 170 25.18 13.40 6.83
N THR A 171 25.70 14.52 6.31
CA THR A 171 25.98 15.72 7.11
C THR A 171 24.78 16.59 7.50
N THR A 172 23.55 16.24 7.13
CA THR A 172 22.38 17.14 7.35
C THR A 172 21.30 16.60 8.29
N GLN A 173 21.52 15.49 9.02
CA GLN A 173 20.54 14.97 9.98
C GLN A 173 21.07 14.70 11.39
N GLU A 174 22.34 14.95 11.69
CA GLU A 174 22.84 14.92 13.08
C GLU A 174 22.31 16.07 13.95
N SER A 175 21.50 16.98 13.41
CA SER A 175 20.99 18.17 14.11
C SER A 175 19.47 18.27 14.21
N LEU A 176 18.73 17.19 13.97
CA LEU A 176 17.34 17.11 14.43
C LEU A 176 17.40 16.48 15.81
N ASP A 177 17.14 17.29 16.83
CA ASP A 177 17.24 16.96 18.25
C ASP A 177 16.76 15.53 18.53
N GLU A 178 17.66 14.68 19.06
CA GLU A 178 17.35 13.31 19.48
C GLU A 178 16.14 13.28 20.44
N ASP A 179 15.87 14.40 21.14
CA ASP A 179 14.74 14.61 22.04
C ASP A 179 13.35 14.62 21.33
N GLU A 180 13.25 14.95 20.04
CA GLU A 180 11.98 14.93 19.27
C GLU A 180 11.69 13.54 18.64
N LEU A 181 12.71 12.70 18.51
CA LEU A 181 12.57 11.30 18.06
C LEU A 181 11.92 10.44 19.15
N ASP A 182 12.26 10.69 20.42
CA ASP A 182 11.75 9.94 21.57
C ASP A 182 10.31 10.32 21.98
N THR A 183 9.85 11.53 21.68
CA THR A 183 8.49 11.98 22.07
C THR A 183 7.40 11.64 21.06
N ALA A 184 7.74 11.47 19.76
CA ALA A 184 6.78 11.09 18.72
C ALA A 184 6.65 9.57 18.51
N VAL A 185 7.64 8.78 18.98
CA VAL A 185 7.60 7.31 19.01
C VAL A 185 7.03 6.87 20.36
N ALA A 186 5.86 7.40 20.71
CA ALA A 186 5.21 7.12 22.00
C ALA A 186 4.64 5.68 22.10
N ASP A 187 4.60 4.96 20.97
CA ASP A 187 4.20 3.55 20.95
C ASP A 187 5.18 2.71 20.11
N PRO A 188 6.14 2.02 20.75
CA PRO A 188 7.08 1.10 20.08
C PRO A 188 6.40 -0.15 19.49
N ASP A 189 5.12 -0.41 19.81
CA ASP A 189 4.39 -1.61 19.37
C ASP A 189 3.62 -1.40 18.05
N GLU A 190 3.45 -0.16 17.58
CA GLU A 190 2.72 0.10 16.32
C GLU A 190 3.49 -0.40 15.08
N PHE A 191 4.83 -0.41 15.19
CA PHE A 191 5.76 -0.84 14.15
C PHE A 191 6.80 -1.90 14.62
N GLU A 192 6.35 -3.07 15.10
CA GLU A 192 7.17 -4.26 15.39
C GLU A 192 8.00 -4.83 14.20
N ARG A 193 9.28 -5.15 14.39
CA ARG A 193 10.16 -5.89 13.43
C ARG A 193 10.64 -5.13 12.18
N ILE A 194 10.45 -3.81 12.09
CA ILE A 194 10.91 -3.01 10.93
C ILE A 194 12.42 -3.09 10.64
N TYR A 195 13.22 -3.35 11.68
CA TYR A 195 14.67 -3.52 11.60
C TYR A 195 15.10 -4.98 11.43
N GLU A 196 14.18 -5.94 11.49
CA GLU A 196 14.53 -7.32 11.21
C GLU A 196 14.78 -7.51 9.71
N PRO A 197 15.91 -8.13 9.33
CA PRO A 197 16.19 -8.41 7.93
C PRO A 197 15.25 -9.50 7.41
N LEU A 198 14.93 -9.42 6.12
CA LEU A 198 14.15 -10.45 5.44
C LEU A 198 14.80 -11.84 5.57
N ASP A 199 13.97 -12.85 5.77
CA ASP A 199 14.44 -14.24 5.77
C ASP A 199 14.88 -14.69 4.37
N VAL A 200 16.18 -14.92 4.23
CA VAL A 200 16.84 -15.41 3.01
C VAL A 200 17.01 -16.94 2.99
N LYS A 201 16.55 -17.66 4.02
CA LYS A 201 16.65 -19.12 4.13
C LYS A 201 15.34 -19.82 3.72
N SER A 202 14.20 -19.16 3.93
CA SER A 202 12.90 -19.70 3.53
C SER A 202 12.77 -19.80 2.01
N LYS A 203 12.29 -20.96 1.52
CA LYS A 203 12.06 -21.24 0.09
C LYS A 203 10.99 -20.35 -0.56
N LYS A 204 10.08 -19.81 0.26
CA LYS A 204 8.92 -19.00 -0.16
C LYS A 204 8.79 -17.78 0.76
N ILE A 205 8.15 -16.74 0.26
CA ILE A 205 7.81 -15.52 1.00
C ILE A 205 6.32 -15.23 0.84
N HIS A 206 5.77 -14.51 1.82
CA HIS A 206 4.40 -14.01 1.77
C HIS A 206 4.41 -12.58 1.24
N VAL A 207 3.56 -12.33 0.24
CA VAL A 207 3.29 -11.02 -0.33
C VAL A 207 1.81 -10.73 -0.10
N VAL A 208 1.54 -9.57 0.50
CA VAL A 208 0.21 -9.19 0.98
C VAL A 208 -0.06 -7.73 0.66
N ASP A 209 -1.34 -7.38 0.70
CA ASP A 209 -1.85 -6.02 0.61
C ASP A 209 -1.14 -5.08 1.59
N SER A 210 -0.67 -3.95 1.07
CA SER A 210 0.04 -2.95 1.87
C SER A 210 -0.88 -2.10 2.74
N GLY A 211 -2.20 -2.13 2.48
CA GLY A 211 -3.22 -1.52 3.36
C GLY A 211 -3.28 -2.16 4.75
N LEU A 212 -2.62 -3.31 4.95
CA LEU A 212 -2.40 -3.91 6.28
C LEU A 212 -1.37 -3.15 7.13
N THR A 213 -0.58 -2.25 6.51
CA THR A 213 0.36 -1.36 7.19
C THR A 213 -0.17 0.08 7.20
N PHE A 214 -0.42 0.66 6.02
CA PHE A 214 -1.14 1.94 5.85
C PHE A 214 -1.55 2.12 4.38
N ASN A 215 -2.63 2.85 4.13
CA ASN A 215 -3.28 2.90 2.80
C ASN A 215 -2.64 3.85 1.77
N LEU A 216 -1.53 4.49 2.09
CA LEU A 216 -0.87 5.48 1.22
C LEU A 216 0.49 4.96 0.72
N PRO A 217 0.72 4.80 -0.60
CA PRO A 217 1.91 4.12 -1.14
C PRO A 217 3.19 4.99 -1.15
N TYR A 218 3.42 5.78 -0.09
CA TYR A 218 4.59 6.64 0.08
C TYR A 218 5.95 5.92 -0.07
N PRO A 219 6.14 4.67 0.41
CA PRO A 219 7.41 3.96 0.25
C PRO A 219 7.86 3.82 -1.20
N LEU A 220 6.92 3.79 -2.15
CA LEU A 220 7.24 3.76 -3.57
C LEU A 220 7.88 5.09 -4.00
N ILE A 221 7.26 6.21 -3.70
CA ILE A 221 7.68 7.52 -4.23
C ILE A 221 8.77 8.19 -3.40
N LEU A 222 8.92 7.84 -2.12
CA LEU A 222 9.99 8.32 -1.23
C LEU A 222 11.32 7.58 -1.44
N ARG A 223 11.40 6.65 -2.39
CA ARG A 223 12.67 6.04 -2.83
C ARG A 223 13.64 7.16 -3.24
N PRO A 224 14.79 7.36 -2.55
CA PRO A 224 15.64 8.53 -2.76
C PRO A 224 16.11 8.72 -4.21
N GLN A 225 16.30 7.63 -4.95
CA GLN A 225 16.73 7.69 -6.35
C GLN A 225 15.67 8.28 -7.29
N ARG A 226 14.40 8.34 -6.89
CA ARG A 226 13.33 8.96 -7.68
C ARG A 226 13.34 10.49 -7.58
N GLY A 227 13.82 11.06 -6.47
CA GLY A 227 13.93 12.52 -6.30
C GLY A 227 12.63 13.28 -6.56
N VAL A 228 11.52 12.82 -5.98
CA VAL A 228 10.20 13.44 -6.14
C VAL A 228 10.11 14.67 -5.24
N ASP A 229 9.84 15.85 -5.80
CA ASP A 229 9.71 17.10 -5.02
C ASP A 229 8.25 17.51 -4.75
N LEU A 230 7.30 17.00 -5.53
CA LEU A 230 5.88 17.29 -5.39
C LEU A 230 5.09 15.99 -5.46
N ILE A 231 4.34 15.70 -4.41
CA ILE A 231 3.47 14.55 -4.28
C ILE A 231 2.03 15.04 -4.24
N ILE A 232 1.20 14.59 -5.19
CA ILE A 232 -0.24 14.83 -5.19
C ILE A 232 -0.91 13.53 -4.77
N SER A 233 -1.18 13.43 -3.47
CA SER A 233 -1.78 12.26 -2.81
C SER A 233 -3.30 12.35 -2.86
N PHE A 234 -3.95 11.21 -3.08
CA PHE A 234 -5.40 11.05 -2.98
C PHE A 234 -5.69 9.96 -1.96
N ASP A 235 -6.41 10.31 -0.89
CA ASP A 235 -6.77 9.40 0.18
C ASP A 235 -8.26 9.05 0.13
N PHE A 236 -8.52 7.75 -0.01
CA PHE A 236 -9.85 7.14 -0.05
C PHE A 236 -10.12 6.25 1.16
N SER A 237 -9.28 6.33 2.19
CA SER A 237 -9.40 5.51 3.39
C SER A 237 -10.73 5.77 4.09
N ALA A 238 -11.33 4.69 4.59
CA ALA A 238 -12.55 4.81 5.37
C ALA A 238 -12.28 5.64 6.63
N ARG A 239 -13.28 6.43 7.01
CA ARG A 239 -13.26 7.20 8.25
C ARG A 239 -14.46 6.82 9.10
N PRO A 240 -14.38 6.99 10.44
CA PRO A 240 -15.53 6.76 11.31
C PRO A 240 -16.75 7.61 10.94
N SER A 241 -16.53 8.79 10.35
CA SER A 241 -17.56 9.72 9.90
C SER A 241 -17.02 10.64 8.79
N ASP A 242 -17.90 11.22 7.99
CA ASP A 242 -17.57 12.27 7.00
C ASP A 242 -16.84 13.44 7.68
N SER A 243 -17.17 13.72 8.95
CA SER A 243 -16.61 14.81 9.75
C SER A 243 -15.35 14.43 10.54
N SER A 244 -14.88 13.18 10.47
CA SER A 244 -13.66 12.77 11.17
C SER A 244 -12.38 13.33 10.52
N PRO A 245 -11.32 13.61 11.30
CA PRO A 245 -10.03 14.06 10.77
C PRO A 245 -9.42 13.06 9.77
N PRO A 246 -9.09 13.48 8.53
CA PRO A 246 -8.67 12.57 7.46
C PRO A 246 -7.14 12.36 7.41
N PHE A 247 -6.47 12.22 8.56
CA PHE A 247 -4.99 12.21 8.60
C PHE A 247 -4.36 10.94 9.19
N LYS A 248 -5.14 9.94 9.60
CA LYS A 248 -4.64 8.69 10.21
C LYS A 248 -3.53 8.06 9.35
N GLU A 249 -3.83 7.77 8.09
CA GLU A 249 -2.91 7.10 7.16
C GLU A 249 -1.72 7.99 6.78
N LEU A 250 -1.94 9.31 6.70
CA LEU A 250 -0.87 10.27 6.42
C LEU A 250 0.14 10.37 7.57
N LEU A 251 -0.34 10.34 8.82
CA LEU A 251 0.49 10.32 10.03
C LEU A 251 1.26 8.99 10.16
N LEU A 252 0.64 7.86 9.80
CA LEU A 252 1.34 6.57 9.71
C LEU A 252 2.47 6.61 8.66
N ALA A 253 2.22 7.22 7.50
CA ALA A 253 3.24 7.41 6.47
C ALA A 253 4.37 8.35 6.94
N GLU A 254 4.06 9.44 7.66
CA GLU A 254 5.06 10.32 8.27
C GLU A 254 5.92 9.55 9.29
N LYS A 255 5.30 8.74 10.17
CA LYS A 255 6.00 7.89 11.14
C LYS A 255 6.92 6.90 10.44
N TRP A 256 6.42 6.19 9.42
CA TRP A 256 7.23 5.27 8.60
C TRP A 256 8.42 5.97 7.94
N ALA A 257 8.22 7.16 7.36
CA ALA A 257 9.29 7.93 6.71
C ALA A 257 10.37 8.33 7.71
N LYS A 258 9.99 8.81 8.90
CA LYS A 258 10.92 9.12 10.00
C LYS A 258 11.72 7.90 10.44
N MET A 259 11.06 6.76 10.65
CA MET A 259 11.74 5.50 11.03
C MET A 259 12.74 5.02 9.96
N ASN A 260 12.46 5.28 8.68
CA ASN A 260 13.35 4.95 7.57
C ASN A 260 14.36 6.08 7.23
N LYS A 261 14.41 7.15 8.03
CA LYS A 261 15.29 8.32 7.84
C LYS A 261 15.10 8.99 6.47
N LEU A 262 13.86 8.99 5.97
CA LEU A 262 13.47 9.60 4.71
C LEU A 262 12.88 11.01 4.94
N PRO A 263 13.17 11.97 4.06
CA PRO A 263 12.54 13.29 4.11
C PRO A 263 11.01 13.21 3.97
N PHE A 264 10.29 13.90 4.84
CA PHE A 264 8.84 14.01 4.82
C PHE A 264 8.42 15.32 5.50
N PRO A 265 7.49 16.12 4.92
CA PRO A 265 7.08 17.38 5.53
C PRO A 265 6.32 17.12 6.84
N LYS A 266 6.61 17.89 7.89
CA LYS A 266 5.94 17.73 9.18
C LYS A 266 4.44 17.96 9.05
N ILE A 267 3.63 17.01 9.48
CA ILE A 267 2.17 17.13 9.50
C ILE A 267 1.75 17.81 10.80
N ASP A 268 1.18 19.01 10.69
CA ASP A 268 0.66 19.75 11.84
C ASP A 268 -0.60 19.05 12.37
N GLN A 269 -0.52 18.46 13.57
CA GLN A 269 -1.65 17.73 14.18
C GLN A 269 -2.87 18.63 14.43
N ASN A 270 -2.66 19.95 14.56
CA ASN A 270 -3.75 20.91 14.78
C ASN A 270 -4.32 21.46 13.46
N VAL A 271 -3.87 20.97 12.29
CA VAL A 271 -4.35 21.47 10.99
C VAL A 271 -5.86 21.29 10.85
N PHE A 272 -6.41 20.18 11.36
CA PHE A 272 -7.84 19.92 11.32
C PHE A 272 -8.62 20.90 12.20
N ASP A 273 -8.15 21.14 13.43
CA ASP A 273 -8.81 22.05 14.37
C ASP A 273 -8.82 23.49 13.86
N ARG A 274 -7.75 23.90 13.16
CA ARG A 274 -7.61 25.25 12.59
C ARG A 274 -8.41 25.44 11.31
N GLU A 275 -8.38 24.45 10.41
CA GLU A 275 -8.89 24.61 9.03
C GLU A 275 -10.24 23.92 8.79
N GLY A 276 -10.64 23.01 9.67
CA GLY A 276 -11.78 22.13 9.47
C GLY A 276 -11.57 21.16 8.30
N LEU A 277 -12.65 20.48 7.91
CA LEU A 277 -12.64 19.57 6.77
C LEU A 277 -12.56 20.35 5.43
N LYS A 278 -11.57 20.01 4.60
CA LYS A 278 -11.33 20.58 3.26
C LYS A 278 -11.18 19.49 2.22
N GLU A 279 -11.33 19.86 0.94
CA GLU A 279 -11.16 18.94 -0.21
C GLU A 279 -9.69 18.52 -0.40
N CYS A 280 -8.76 19.42 -0.07
CA CYS A 280 -7.33 19.10 -0.01
C CYS A 280 -6.58 20.01 0.98
N TYR A 281 -5.40 19.54 1.40
CA TYR A 281 -4.45 20.26 2.26
C TYR A 281 -3.07 20.28 1.61
N VAL A 282 -2.25 21.28 1.96
CA VAL A 282 -0.88 21.40 1.44
C VAL A 282 0.10 21.39 2.60
N PHE A 283 1.04 20.45 2.58
CA PHE A 283 2.12 20.31 3.56
C PHE A 283 3.45 20.59 2.89
N LYS A 284 4.14 21.61 3.38
CA LYS A 284 5.44 22.07 2.85
C LYS A 284 6.55 21.78 3.86
N PRO A 285 7.80 21.60 3.43
CA PRO A 285 8.95 21.60 4.33
C PRO A 285 9.01 22.94 5.10
N LYS A 286 9.34 22.89 6.41
CA LYS A 286 9.37 24.09 7.26
C LYS A 286 10.58 24.95 6.96
N ASN A 287 11.73 24.33 6.77
CA ASN A 287 12.96 25.02 6.42
C ASN A 287 13.60 24.35 5.20
N PRO A 288 13.34 24.84 3.98
CA PRO A 288 13.86 24.26 2.74
C PRO A 288 15.39 24.17 2.67
N ASP A 289 16.11 25.03 3.40
CA ASP A 289 17.58 25.04 3.42
C ASP A 289 18.16 23.88 4.24
N VAL A 290 17.41 23.41 5.24
CA VAL A 290 17.78 22.31 6.14
C VAL A 290 17.16 20.99 5.66
N GLU A 291 15.88 21.01 5.31
CA GLU A 291 15.09 19.89 4.81
C GLU A 291 15.28 19.68 3.30
N LYS A 292 16.54 19.60 2.86
CA LYS A 292 16.87 19.36 1.45
C LYS A 292 16.26 18.04 0.99
N ASP A 293 15.72 18.06 -0.23
CA ASP A 293 15.07 16.93 -0.89
C ASP A 293 13.77 16.45 -0.19
N CYS A 294 13.20 17.27 0.69
CA CYS A 294 11.88 17.02 1.29
C CYS A 294 10.76 17.42 0.33
N PRO A 295 9.83 16.52 -0.01
CA PRO A 295 8.75 16.84 -0.95
C PRO A 295 7.70 17.77 -0.33
N THR A 296 7.08 18.59 -1.17
CA THR A 296 5.78 19.18 -0.86
C THR A 296 4.68 18.15 -1.14
N ILE A 297 3.71 18.03 -0.24
CA ILE A 297 2.57 17.12 -0.37
C ILE A 297 1.29 17.94 -0.52
N ILE A 298 0.55 17.71 -1.61
CA ILE A 298 -0.87 18.07 -1.71
C ILE A 298 -1.67 16.82 -1.38
N HIS A 299 -2.48 16.86 -0.33
CA HIS A 299 -3.22 15.72 0.16
C HIS A 299 -4.72 15.94 -0.04
N PHE A 300 -5.26 15.32 -1.09
CA PHE A 300 -6.70 15.25 -1.34
C PHE A 300 -7.34 14.19 -0.46
N VAL A 301 -8.51 14.50 0.07
CA VAL A 301 -9.27 13.60 0.93
C VAL A 301 -10.66 13.36 0.35
N LEU A 302 -11.20 12.16 0.55
CA LEU A 302 -12.56 11.85 0.15
C LEU A 302 -13.56 12.59 1.07
N ALA A 303 -14.16 13.68 0.56
CA ALA A 303 -15.14 14.48 1.28
C ALA A 303 -16.11 15.20 0.31
N ASN A 304 -17.41 15.08 0.56
CA ASN A 304 -18.45 15.77 -0.22
C ASN A 304 -18.80 17.14 0.38
N ILE A 305 -18.03 18.16 -0.02
CA ILE A 305 -18.11 19.53 0.51
C ILE A 305 -18.77 20.47 -0.50
N ASN A 306 -18.00 21.10 -1.40
CA ASN A 306 -18.56 22.05 -2.36
C ASN A 306 -19.33 21.35 -3.48
N PHE A 307 -19.03 20.07 -3.76
CA PHE A 307 -19.73 19.29 -4.78
C PHE A 307 -21.26 19.23 -4.54
N ARG A 308 -21.71 19.28 -3.28
CA ARG A 308 -23.14 19.42 -2.94
C ARG A 308 -23.80 20.65 -3.55
N LYS A 309 -23.05 21.75 -3.66
CA LYS A 309 -23.55 23.07 -4.09
C LYS A 309 -23.22 23.38 -5.55
N TYR A 310 -22.16 22.80 -6.09
CA TYR A 310 -21.60 23.14 -7.40
C TYR A 310 -21.53 21.90 -8.31
N LYS A 311 -21.86 22.07 -9.59
CA LYS A 311 -21.74 21.00 -10.61
C LYS A 311 -20.42 21.05 -11.37
N ALA A 312 -19.76 22.21 -11.37
CA ALA A 312 -18.41 22.42 -11.86
C ALA A 312 -17.78 23.58 -11.07
N PRO A 313 -16.44 23.73 -11.04
CA PRO A 313 -15.79 24.82 -10.31
C PRO A 313 -16.40 26.18 -10.68
N GLY A 314 -16.90 26.91 -9.67
CA GLY A 314 -17.58 28.20 -9.85
C GLY A 314 -18.99 28.15 -10.47
N VAL A 315 -19.53 26.98 -10.81
CA VAL A 315 -20.87 26.81 -11.42
C VAL A 315 -21.84 26.17 -10.42
N PRO A 316 -22.75 26.94 -9.81
CA PRO A 316 -23.68 26.42 -8.82
C PRO A 316 -24.72 25.47 -9.45
N ARG A 317 -25.29 24.60 -8.62
CA ARG A 317 -26.43 23.76 -8.96
C ARG A 317 -27.72 24.58 -8.83
N GLU A 318 -28.55 24.56 -9.86
CA GLU A 318 -29.74 25.40 -9.93
C GLU A 318 -31.00 24.61 -9.63
N THR A 319 -31.19 23.48 -10.33
CA THR A 319 -32.41 22.66 -10.21
C THR A 319 -32.39 21.82 -8.93
N GLN A 320 -33.58 21.38 -8.50
CA GLN A 320 -33.71 20.51 -7.35
C GLN A 320 -33.09 19.13 -7.61
N GLU A 321 -33.29 18.58 -8.81
CA GLU A 321 -32.68 17.32 -9.25
C GLU A 321 -31.14 17.37 -9.20
N GLU A 322 -30.53 18.49 -9.64
CA GLU A 322 -29.08 18.67 -9.58
C GLU A 322 -28.54 18.65 -8.15
N LYS A 323 -29.32 19.16 -7.18
CA LYS A 323 -28.93 19.18 -5.76
C LYS A 323 -29.06 17.79 -5.14
N GLU A 324 -30.16 17.09 -5.43
CA GLU A 324 -30.43 15.74 -4.91
C GLU A 324 -29.39 14.71 -5.35
N ILE A 325 -28.87 14.80 -6.58
CA ILE A 325 -27.81 13.87 -7.02
C ILE A 325 -26.51 14.05 -6.23
N ALA A 326 -26.24 15.25 -5.70
CA ALA A 326 -25.01 15.56 -4.97
C ALA A 326 -25.20 15.54 -3.45
N ASP A 327 -26.42 15.41 -2.96
CA ASP A 327 -26.73 15.30 -1.55
C ASP A 327 -26.66 13.85 -1.08
N PHE A 328 -25.47 13.44 -0.63
CA PHE A 328 -25.20 12.11 -0.10
C PHE A 328 -23.96 12.16 0.80
N ASP A 329 -23.96 11.30 1.82
CA ASP A 329 -22.82 11.10 2.70
C ASP A 329 -21.97 9.91 2.23
N ILE A 330 -20.69 9.88 2.59
CA ILE A 330 -19.81 8.77 2.22
C ILE A 330 -19.80 7.69 3.31
N PHE A 331 -19.57 8.10 4.55
CA PHE A 331 -19.37 7.27 5.73
C PHE A 331 -20.50 7.44 6.76
N ASP A 332 -21.16 8.59 6.81
CA ASP A 332 -22.23 8.85 7.80
C ASP A 332 -23.55 8.10 7.48
N ASP A 333 -23.76 7.71 6.22
CA ASP A 333 -24.95 6.95 5.80
C ASP A 333 -24.77 5.44 6.08
N PRO A 334 -25.59 4.83 6.96
CA PRO A 334 -25.50 3.40 7.26
C PRO A 334 -25.84 2.49 6.07
N GLU A 335 -26.58 2.99 5.08
CA GLU A 335 -26.88 2.28 3.83
C GLU A 335 -25.92 2.69 2.69
N SER A 336 -24.83 3.38 3.02
CA SER A 336 -23.85 3.85 2.05
C SER A 336 -23.33 2.70 1.16
N PRO A 337 -23.38 2.86 -0.17
CA PRO A 337 -22.81 1.89 -1.09
C PRO A 337 -21.26 1.99 -1.16
N PHE A 338 -20.64 2.90 -0.39
CA PHE A 338 -19.21 3.21 -0.48
C PHE A 338 -18.36 2.48 0.58
N SER A 339 -18.94 1.52 1.31
CA SER A 339 -18.20 0.65 2.20
C SER A 339 -17.12 -0.13 1.46
N THR A 340 -15.96 -0.30 2.10
CA THR A 340 -14.81 -1.06 1.57
C THR A 340 -15.18 -2.49 1.18
N PHE A 341 -16.18 -3.10 1.84
CA PHE A 341 -16.64 -4.46 1.52
C PHE A 341 -17.61 -4.54 0.33
N ASN A 342 -18.12 -3.42 -0.17
CA ASN A 342 -19.09 -3.42 -1.26
C ASN A 342 -18.37 -3.44 -2.63
N PHE A 343 -18.75 -4.41 -3.47
CA PHE A 343 -18.24 -4.55 -4.84
C PHE A 343 -19.30 -4.31 -5.91
N GLN A 344 -20.55 -4.03 -5.53
CA GLN A 344 -21.63 -3.75 -6.46
C GLN A 344 -21.99 -2.26 -6.43
N TYR A 345 -21.74 -1.58 -7.54
CA TYR A 345 -22.00 -0.15 -7.69
C TYR A 345 -23.10 0.10 -8.73
N PRO A 346 -24.31 0.47 -8.29
CA PRO A 346 -25.30 1.03 -9.21
C PRO A 346 -24.75 2.27 -9.93
N ASN A 347 -25.22 2.53 -11.14
CA ASN A 347 -24.76 3.67 -11.95
C ASN A 347 -24.80 5.01 -11.20
N GLN A 348 -25.78 5.22 -10.32
CA GLN A 348 -25.89 6.42 -9.51
C GLN A 348 -24.79 6.50 -8.44
N ALA A 349 -24.50 5.43 -7.72
CA ALA A 349 -23.43 5.38 -6.73
C ALA A 349 -22.06 5.60 -7.39
N PHE A 350 -21.82 4.91 -8.52
CA PHE A 350 -20.60 5.09 -9.31
C PHE A 350 -20.42 6.54 -9.75
N LYS A 351 -21.44 7.14 -10.37
CA LYS A 351 -21.39 8.54 -10.83
C LYS A 351 -21.18 9.51 -9.68
N ARG A 352 -21.87 9.31 -8.54
CA ARG A 352 -21.70 10.15 -7.35
C ARG A 352 -20.26 10.21 -6.88
N LEU A 353 -19.63 9.06 -6.65
CA LEU A 353 -18.24 9.00 -6.17
C LEU A 353 -17.25 9.46 -7.23
N HIS A 354 -17.46 9.07 -8.50
CA HIS A 354 -16.65 9.49 -9.63
C HIS A 354 -16.66 11.01 -9.84
N ASP A 355 -17.86 11.59 -9.97
CA ASP A 355 -18.06 13.02 -10.23
C ASP A 355 -17.61 13.87 -9.03
N LEU A 356 -17.77 13.36 -7.81
CA LEU A 356 -17.26 14.00 -6.60
C LEU A 356 -15.75 14.20 -6.67
N MET A 357 -15.00 13.12 -6.92
CA MET A 357 -13.53 13.21 -6.95
C MET A 357 -13.02 13.94 -8.18
N TYR A 358 -13.71 13.81 -9.31
CA TYR A 358 -13.46 14.63 -10.49
C TYR A 358 -13.63 16.12 -10.19
N PHE A 359 -14.75 16.51 -9.57
CA PHE A 359 -15.02 17.88 -9.15
C PHE A 359 -13.98 18.38 -8.16
N ASN A 360 -13.72 17.65 -7.07
CA ASN A 360 -12.78 18.07 -6.02
C ASN A 360 -11.38 18.32 -6.62
N THR A 361 -10.95 17.46 -7.55
CA THR A 361 -9.66 17.63 -8.24
C THR A 361 -9.64 18.90 -9.09
N LEU A 362 -10.67 19.12 -9.92
CA LEU A 362 -10.76 20.30 -10.77
C LEU A 362 -10.92 21.59 -9.98
N ASN A 363 -11.68 21.56 -8.89
CA ASN A 363 -11.94 22.72 -8.04
C ASN A 363 -10.68 23.22 -7.33
N ASN A 364 -9.66 22.37 -7.19
CA ASN A 364 -8.37 22.70 -6.57
C ASN A 364 -7.20 22.74 -7.58
N ILE A 365 -7.49 22.89 -8.87
CA ILE A 365 -6.44 22.93 -9.92
C ILE A 365 -5.42 24.05 -9.70
N ASP A 366 -5.84 25.19 -9.14
CA ASP A 366 -4.95 26.32 -8.89
C ASP A 366 -3.99 26.04 -7.71
N VAL A 367 -4.40 25.23 -6.73
CA VAL A 367 -3.51 24.74 -5.67
C VAL A 367 -2.40 23.89 -6.27
N ILE A 368 -2.75 22.99 -7.20
CA ILE A 368 -1.78 22.14 -7.91
C ILE A 368 -0.82 23.00 -8.73
N LYS A 369 -1.33 23.95 -9.52
CA LYS A 369 -0.50 24.85 -10.33
C LYS A 369 0.46 25.66 -9.46
N ASN A 370 -0.01 26.21 -8.34
CA ASN A 370 0.82 26.98 -7.43
C ASN A 370 1.95 26.13 -6.83
N ALA A 371 1.65 24.90 -6.39
CA ALA A 371 2.67 23.98 -5.91
C ALA A 371 3.70 23.62 -6.99
N ILE A 372 3.27 23.43 -8.24
CA ILE A 372 4.19 23.20 -9.38
C ILE A 372 5.10 24.41 -9.59
N VAL A 373 4.56 25.63 -9.55
CA VAL A 373 5.36 26.87 -9.68
C VAL A 373 6.43 26.93 -8.57
N GLU A 374 6.04 26.70 -7.33
CA GLU A 374 6.97 26.67 -6.19
C GLU A 374 8.02 25.56 -6.32
N SER A 375 7.65 24.36 -6.76
CA SER A 375 8.60 23.27 -7.02
C SER A 375 9.60 23.60 -8.13
N ILE A 376 9.17 24.33 -9.17
CA ILE A 376 10.07 24.83 -10.23
C ILE A 376 11.07 25.84 -9.64
N GLU A 377 10.60 26.77 -8.81
CA GLU A 377 11.46 27.75 -8.14
C GLU A 377 12.47 27.10 -7.20
N TYR A 378 12.03 26.12 -6.40
CA TYR A 378 12.91 25.31 -5.56
C TYR A 378 13.98 24.60 -6.39
N ARG A 379 13.61 23.94 -7.49
CA ARG A 379 14.57 23.24 -8.38
C ARG A 379 15.58 24.17 -9.05
N ARG A 380 15.23 25.44 -9.32
CA ARG A 380 16.18 26.43 -9.86
C ARG A 380 17.31 26.73 -8.87
N GLN A 381 17.01 26.69 -7.57
CA GLN A 381 17.98 26.94 -6.50
C GLN A 381 18.68 25.65 -6.05
N ASN A 382 17.98 24.51 -6.17
CA ASN A 382 18.42 23.19 -5.74
C ASN A 382 18.31 22.18 -6.90
N PRO A 383 19.22 22.22 -7.89
CA PRO A 383 19.21 21.27 -9.00
C PRO A 383 19.40 19.83 -8.49
N SER A 384 18.55 18.92 -8.97
CA SER A 384 18.48 17.52 -8.51
C SER A 384 19.84 16.80 -8.62
N ARG A 385 20.30 16.20 -7.52
CA ARG A 385 21.59 15.47 -7.46
C ARG A 385 21.60 14.17 -8.27
N CYS A 386 20.44 13.54 -8.47
CA CYS A 386 20.32 12.23 -9.11
C CYS A 386 20.08 12.33 -10.63
N SER A 387 20.90 13.13 -11.34
CA SER A 387 20.94 13.03 -12.81
C SER A 387 21.81 11.83 -13.19
N VAL A 388 21.21 10.64 -13.25
CA VAL A 388 21.89 9.49 -13.84
C VAL A 388 21.90 9.71 -15.36
N SER A 389 23.02 10.20 -15.88
CA SER A 389 23.23 10.25 -17.33
C SER A 389 23.39 8.81 -17.86
N LEU A 390 22.99 8.56 -19.11
CA LEU A 390 23.24 7.26 -19.77
C LEU A 390 24.73 6.88 -19.74
N SER A 391 25.62 7.88 -19.87
CA SER A 391 27.07 7.71 -19.71
C SER A 391 27.48 7.20 -18.32
N SER A 392 26.76 7.59 -17.26
CA SER A 392 26.99 7.09 -15.89
C SER A 392 26.64 5.60 -15.75
N VAL A 393 25.71 5.10 -16.56
CA VAL A 393 25.30 3.68 -16.60
C VAL A 393 26.28 2.85 -17.42
N GLU A 394 26.75 3.37 -18.56
CA GLU A 394 27.74 2.70 -19.43
C GLU A 394 29.08 2.51 -18.74
N ALA A 395 29.55 3.50 -17.98
CA ALA A 395 30.79 3.39 -17.20
C ALA A 395 30.78 2.19 -16.23
N ARG A 396 29.63 1.89 -15.60
CA ARG A 396 29.48 0.71 -14.73
C ARG A 396 29.56 -0.62 -15.48
N ARG A 397 29.09 -0.70 -16.73
CA ARG A 397 29.27 -1.90 -17.57
C ARG A 397 30.75 -2.17 -17.88
N PHE A 398 31.56 -1.12 -17.99
CA PHE A 398 33.01 -1.27 -18.17
C PHE A 398 33.72 -1.77 -16.91
N PHE A 399 33.38 -1.25 -15.72
CA PHE A 399 33.97 -1.74 -14.47
C PHE A 399 33.61 -3.20 -14.15
N ASN A 400 32.40 -3.66 -14.51
CA ASN A 400 32.04 -5.08 -14.35
C ASN A 400 32.80 -6.01 -15.31
N LYS A 401 33.26 -5.52 -16.47
CA LYS A 401 34.11 -6.32 -17.38
C LYS A 401 35.53 -6.49 -16.86
N GLU A 402 36.09 -5.51 -16.15
CA GLU A 402 37.44 -5.64 -15.57
C GLU A 402 37.49 -6.65 -14.41
N PHE A 403 36.40 -6.83 -13.65
CA PHE A 403 36.31 -7.84 -12.60
C PHE A 403 36.17 -9.28 -13.13
N LEU A 404 35.67 -9.47 -14.36
CA LEU A 404 35.57 -10.78 -15.00
C LEU A 404 36.86 -11.21 -15.73
N ASN A 405 37.82 -10.31 -15.93
CA ASN A 405 39.02 -10.54 -16.73
C ASN A 405 40.32 -10.65 -15.92
N LYS A 406 40.29 -10.71 -14.59
CA LYS A 406 41.50 -11.07 -13.82
C LYS A 406 41.65 -12.60 -13.82
N PRO A 407 42.74 -13.16 -14.37
CA PRO A 407 43.06 -14.55 -14.14
C PRO A 407 43.34 -14.73 -12.65
N THR A 408 42.68 -15.70 -12.02
CA THR A 408 43.10 -16.25 -10.74
C THR A 408 44.55 -16.70 -10.86
N ALA A 409 45.42 -16.06 -10.10
CA ALA A 409 46.81 -16.49 -9.88
C ALA A 409 46.85 -17.40 -8.65
#